data_AF-A0A7Y0DFX5-F1
#
_entry.id   AF-A0A7Y0DFX5-F1
#
_cell.length_a   1.000
_cell.length_b   1.000
_cell.length_c   1.000
_cell.angle_alpha   90.00
_cell.angle_beta   90.00
_cell.angle_gamma   90.00
#
_symmetry.space_group_name_H-M   'P 1'
#
loop_
_entity.id
_entity.type
_entity.pdbx_description
1 polymer ?
#
loop_
_entity_poly.entity_id
_entity_poly.type
_entity_poly.pdbx_seq_one_letter_code
_entity_poly.pdbx_strand_id
1 'polypeptide(L)'
;MARSATRRGTRGWLTAALAAAVAALLGSVLVASAWAGTFGSGAAARWGFGAGGSGLSGGQSRGVPALAGTVVNVSLVTMGGPMMGQRTMMGGAMRLGADRASVSAGTVSLAVTNYGSIDHELVILPLADNQQVDARPLGSDGKVAEAGSLGEASNTGGQGAGQGIRPGSSGWVTLTLAPGHYELVCNLPGHYAAGMYTELTVS
;
A
#
# COMPACT_ATOMS: atom_id res chain seq x y z
N MET A 1 -62.79 24.55 -29.69
CA MET A 1 -61.79 23.49 -29.46
C MET A 1 -60.38 24.08 -29.55
N ALA A 2 -59.57 23.82 -28.51
CA ALA A 2 -58.11 23.87 -28.37
C ALA A 2 -57.24 25.06 -28.86
N ARG A 3 -56.48 25.59 -27.90
CA ARG A 3 -55.31 26.48 -27.98
C ARG A 3 -54.08 25.79 -28.60
N SER A 4 -53.12 26.57 -29.11
CA SER A 4 -51.68 26.27 -29.00
C SER A 4 -50.81 27.51 -29.22
N ALA A 5 -49.79 27.63 -28.37
CA ALA A 5 -49.03 28.85 -28.08
C ALA A 5 -47.62 28.85 -28.69
N THR A 6 -47.07 30.07 -28.72
CA THR A 6 -45.73 30.55 -29.10
C THR A 6 -44.52 29.77 -28.54
N ARG A 7 -43.47 29.61 -29.37
CA ARG A 7 -42.07 29.41 -28.93
C ARG A 7 -41.08 30.14 -29.85
N ARG A 8 -40.79 31.41 -29.54
CA ARG A 8 -39.52 32.08 -29.86
C ARG A 8 -38.89 32.42 -28.51
N GLY A 9 -37.69 31.91 -28.20
CA GLY A 9 -37.01 32.36 -26.97
C GLY A 9 -35.97 31.46 -26.30
N THR A 10 -35.23 30.59 -27.00
CA THR A 10 -34.16 29.81 -26.32
C THR A 10 -32.85 29.68 -27.08
N ARG A 11 -32.76 30.10 -28.35
CA ARG A 11 -31.54 29.91 -29.17
C ARG A 11 -30.54 31.07 -29.11
N GLY A 12 -30.97 32.29 -28.78
CA GLY A 12 -30.09 33.46 -28.68
C GLY A 12 -29.32 33.59 -27.35
N TRP A 13 -29.78 32.90 -26.30
CA TRP A 13 -29.16 32.97 -24.97
C TRP A 13 -27.95 32.03 -24.84
N LEU A 14 -27.93 30.92 -25.58
CA LEU A 14 -26.82 29.97 -25.55
C LEU A 14 -25.59 30.49 -26.31
N THR A 15 -25.77 31.32 -27.33
CA THR A 15 -24.65 31.94 -28.06
C THR A 15 -24.03 33.11 -27.30
N ALA A 16 -24.82 33.85 -26.51
CA ALA A 16 -24.32 34.92 -25.66
C ALA A 16 -23.51 34.39 -24.46
N ALA A 17 -23.90 33.25 -23.87
CA ALA A 17 -23.20 32.65 -22.75
C ALA A 17 -21.82 32.07 -23.14
N LEU A 18 -21.65 31.56 -24.36
CA LEU A 18 -20.38 30.98 -24.82
C LEU A 18 -19.30 32.06 -25.11
N ALA A 19 -19.71 33.26 -25.53
CA ALA A 19 -18.78 34.35 -25.85
C ALA A 19 -18.18 35.03 -24.60
N ALA A 20 -18.89 35.03 -23.47
CA ALA A 20 -18.41 35.61 -22.21
C ALA A 20 -17.34 34.75 -21.52
N ALA A 21 -17.34 33.43 -21.73
CA ALA A 21 -16.39 32.51 -21.09
C ALA A 21 -14.97 32.54 -21.72
N VAL A 22 -14.85 32.91 -23.01
CA VAL A 22 -13.55 32.96 -23.71
C VAL A 22 -12.79 34.26 -23.42
N ALA A 23 -13.49 35.36 -23.13
CA ALA A 23 -12.86 36.64 -22.76
C ALA A 23 -12.27 36.64 -21.34
N ALA A 24 -12.67 35.72 -20.46
CA ALA A 24 -12.17 35.60 -19.09
C ALA A 24 -10.90 34.72 -18.95
N LEU A 25 -10.51 33.99 -20.00
CA LEU A 25 -9.35 33.08 -19.97
C LEU A 25 -8.08 33.65 -20.64
N LEU A 26 -8.11 34.89 -21.14
CA LEU A 26 -6.94 35.58 -21.73
C LEU A 26 -6.46 36.81 -20.93
N GLY A 27 -7.01 37.04 -19.72
CA GLY A 27 -6.73 38.21 -18.90
C GLY A 27 -5.73 38.04 -17.74
N SER A 28 -5.09 36.88 -17.58
CA SER A 28 -4.21 36.59 -16.44
C SER A 28 -2.74 36.37 -16.83
N VAL A 29 -2.21 37.27 -17.68
CA VAL A 29 -0.77 37.46 -17.83
C VAL A 29 -0.51 38.97 -17.84
N LEU A 30 0.46 39.41 -17.03
CA LEU A 30 1.09 40.75 -16.97
C LEU A 30 0.46 41.79 -16.02
N VAL A 31 0.78 41.69 -14.73
CA VAL A 31 1.15 42.88 -13.94
C VAL A 31 2.44 42.56 -13.18
N ALA A 32 3.51 43.24 -13.56
CA ALA A 32 4.80 43.26 -12.89
C ALA A 32 4.96 44.57 -12.11
N SER A 33 5.59 44.54 -10.93
CA SER A 33 6.53 45.60 -10.51
C SER A 33 7.20 45.31 -9.15
N ALA A 34 8.54 45.37 -9.17
CA ALA A 34 9.52 45.80 -8.14
C ALA A 34 9.47 45.10 -6.76
N TRP A 35 10.59 44.65 -6.16
CA TRP A 35 11.82 45.40 -5.85
C TRP A 35 13.08 44.52 -5.91
N ALA A 36 14.16 45.10 -6.41
CA ALA A 36 15.51 44.57 -6.38
C ALA A 36 16.30 45.11 -5.18
N GLY A 37 17.11 44.23 -4.58
CA GLY A 37 18.36 44.57 -3.87
C GLY A 37 18.25 44.85 -2.37
N THR A 38 18.84 43.98 -1.55
CA THR A 38 20.15 44.22 -0.91
C THR A 38 20.61 43.02 -0.06
N PHE A 39 21.77 42.49 -0.42
CA PHE A 39 22.87 41.90 0.36
C PHE A 39 22.58 41.12 1.67
N GLY A 40 22.87 39.82 1.62
CA GLY A 40 23.12 38.97 2.79
C GLY A 40 24.07 37.84 2.39
N SER A 41 25.35 38.08 2.59
CA SER A 41 26.52 37.26 2.27
C SER A 41 26.45 35.83 2.84
N GLY A 42 27.04 34.86 2.13
CA GLY A 42 27.67 33.72 2.81
C GLY A 42 27.60 32.35 2.13
N ALA A 43 28.69 32.03 1.42
CA ALA A 43 29.31 30.70 1.36
C ALA A 43 28.55 29.52 0.71
N ALA A 44 28.88 29.34 -0.57
CA ALA A 44 29.50 28.12 -1.09
C ALA A 44 28.88 26.77 -0.71
N ALA A 45 28.18 26.20 -1.69
CA ALA A 45 27.98 24.76 -1.82
C ALA A 45 29.35 24.05 -1.80
N ARG A 46 29.76 23.59 -0.62
CA ARG A 46 30.90 22.71 -0.45
C ARG A 46 30.41 21.28 -0.63
N TRP A 47 30.80 20.67 -1.74
CA TRP A 47 30.73 19.23 -1.94
C TRP A 47 31.59 18.57 -0.85
N GLY A 48 30.92 18.00 0.15
CA GLY A 48 31.53 17.24 1.21
C GLY A 48 31.25 15.76 1.02
N PHE A 49 32.21 15.03 0.46
CA PHE A 49 32.36 13.61 0.76
C PHE A 49 32.74 13.51 2.24
N GLY A 50 31.72 13.32 3.09
CA GLY A 50 31.87 13.09 4.53
C GLY A 50 31.44 11.67 4.84
N ALA A 51 32.41 10.86 5.28
CA ALA A 51 32.22 9.51 5.76
C ALA A 51 31.10 9.45 6.82
N GLY A 52 30.02 8.73 6.50
CA GLY A 52 28.95 8.36 7.42
C GLY A 52 28.94 6.84 7.55
N GLY A 53 28.96 6.36 8.80
CA GLY A 53 29.17 4.97 9.14
C GLY A 53 28.25 4.00 8.40
N SER A 54 28.81 2.82 8.12
CA SER A 54 28.13 1.66 7.58
C SER A 54 26.98 1.19 8.48
N GLY A 55 25.84 1.86 8.37
CA GLY A 55 24.54 1.31 8.74
C GLY A 55 24.01 0.57 7.53
N LEU A 56 23.98 -0.76 7.61
CA LEU A 56 23.22 -1.64 6.75
C LEU A 56 21.71 -1.36 6.93
N SER A 57 21.25 -0.25 6.35
CA SER A 57 19.84 0.04 6.20
C SER A 57 19.28 -0.91 5.14
N GLY A 58 18.48 -1.88 5.58
CA GLY A 58 17.59 -2.62 4.70
C GLY A 58 16.85 -1.62 3.82
N GLY A 59 17.10 -1.68 2.51
CA GLY A 59 16.59 -0.70 1.56
C GLY A 59 15.07 -0.63 1.68
N GLN A 60 14.54 0.60 1.82
CA GLN A 60 13.11 0.81 1.80
C GLN A 60 12.53 0.17 0.53
N SER A 61 11.53 -0.69 0.73
CA SER A 61 10.75 -1.27 -0.36
C SER A 61 10.25 -0.15 -1.27
N ARG A 62 10.66 -0.16 -2.54
CA ARG A 62 10.38 0.93 -3.48
C ARG A 62 8.88 1.24 -3.49
N GLY A 63 8.51 2.49 -3.21
CA GLY A 63 7.12 2.94 -3.25
C GLY A 63 6.37 2.92 -1.92
N VAL A 64 6.98 2.44 -0.83
CA VAL A 64 6.42 2.61 0.53
C VAL A 64 6.80 4.01 1.07
N PRO A 65 5.84 4.83 1.53
CA PRO A 65 6.13 6.13 2.12
C PRO A 65 6.81 5.98 3.50
N ALA A 66 7.26 7.09 4.10
CA ALA A 66 7.66 7.07 5.50
C ALA A 66 6.46 6.68 6.37
N LEU A 67 6.61 5.60 7.15
CA LEU A 67 5.55 5.05 7.99
C LEU A 67 5.75 5.43 9.46
N ALA A 68 4.66 5.51 10.22
CA ALA A 68 4.69 5.82 11.64
C ALA A 68 5.09 4.60 12.49
N GLY A 69 5.70 4.87 13.65
CA GLY A 69 6.01 3.84 14.65
C GLY A 69 7.10 2.85 14.22
N THR A 70 7.07 1.67 14.82
CA THR A 70 8.01 0.59 14.49
C THR A 70 7.65 0.00 13.14
N VAL A 71 8.57 0.02 12.17
CA VAL A 71 8.36 -0.60 10.86
C VAL A 71 8.87 -2.04 10.88
N VAL A 72 8.02 -2.97 10.44
CA VAL A 72 8.33 -4.38 10.16
C VAL A 72 8.22 -4.59 8.66
N ASN A 73 9.28 -5.07 8.03
CA ASN A 73 9.25 -5.40 6.61
C ASN A 73 8.77 -6.84 6.43
N VAL A 74 7.75 -7.03 5.60
CA VAL A 74 7.17 -8.34 5.30
C VAL A 74 7.43 -8.67 3.83
N SER A 75 8.04 -9.83 3.58
CA SER A 75 8.29 -10.37 2.24
C SER A 75 7.30 -11.48 1.91
N LEU A 76 6.65 -11.38 0.75
CA LEU A 76 5.77 -12.40 0.19
C LEU A 76 6.44 -13.01 -1.04
N VAL A 77 6.63 -14.32 -1.09
CA VAL A 77 7.27 -15.01 -2.21
C VAL A 77 6.47 -16.22 -2.65
N THR A 78 6.48 -16.47 -3.96
CA THR A 78 6.10 -17.75 -4.56
C THR A 78 7.34 -18.33 -5.22
N MET A 79 7.93 -19.37 -4.62
CA MET A 79 9.09 -20.05 -5.18
C MET A 79 8.62 -21.13 -6.16
N GLY A 80 8.60 -20.82 -7.45
CA GLY A 80 8.21 -21.77 -8.49
C GLY A 80 7.61 -21.07 -9.70
N GLY A 81 8.48 -20.55 -10.57
CA GLY A 81 8.05 -20.19 -11.93
C GLY A 81 7.61 -21.44 -12.71
N PRO A 82 6.96 -21.29 -13.87
CA PRO A 82 6.53 -22.42 -14.68
C PRO A 82 7.75 -23.18 -15.20
N MET A 83 8.18 -24.23 -14.50
CA MET A 83 9.01 -25.25 -15.13
C MET A 83 8.12 -26.07 -16.06
N MET A 84 8.23 -25.75 -17.35
CA MET A 84 7.63 -26.52 -18.43
C MET A 84 8.11 -27.98 -18.34
N GLY A 85 7.26 -28.86 -17.83
CA GLY A 85 7.48 -30.30 -17.93
C GLY A 85 7.65 -31.02 -16.61
N GLN A 86 6.62 -31.05 -15.77
CA GLN A 86 6.20 -32.27 -15.07
C GLN A 86 4.82 -31.99 -14.47
N ARG A 87 3.84 -32.82 -14.80
CA ARG A 87 2.52 -32.79 -14.17
C ARG A 87 2.66 -33.33 -12.75
N THR A 88 3.10 -32.48 -11.83
CA THR A 88 3.14 -32.81 -10.40
C THR A 88 2.54 -31.62 -9.65
N MET A 89 1.36 -31.86 -9.09
CA MET A 89 0.58 -30.93 -8.26
C MET A 89 1.29 -30.74 -6.91
N MET A 90 2.43 -30.05 -6.91
CA MET A 90 3.03 -29.51 -5.68
C MET A 90 3.24 -28.02 -5.94
N GLY A 91 2.39 -27.21 -5.33
CA GLY A 91 2.49 -25.76 -5.39
C GLY A 91 3.93 -25.33 -5.09
N GLY A 92 4.48 -24.48 -5.96
CA GLY A 92 5.76 -23.84 -5.66
C GLY A 92 5.70 -23.24 -4.25
N ALA A 93 6.71 -23.50 -3.42
CA ALA A 93 6.67 -23.16 -2.00
C ALA A 93 6.38 -21.66 -1.84
N MET A 94 5.15 -21.35 -1.43
CA MET A 94 4.79 -19.98 -1.05
C MET A 94 5.30 -19.71 0.34
N ARG A 95 5.72 -18.48 0.61
CA ARG A 95 6.22 -18.10 1.94
C ARG A 95 5.89 -16.65 2.24
N LEU A 96 5.52 -16.42 3.49
CA LEU A 96 5.39 -15.12 4.11
C LEU A 96 6.45 -15.03 5.21
N GLY A 97 7.18 -13.92 5.28
CA GLY A 97 8.18 -13.74 6.33
C GLY A 97 8.30 -12.28 6.74
N ALA A 98 8.46 -12.04 8.04
CA ALA A 98 8.79 -10.74 8.61
C ALA A 98 10.31 -10.65 8.85
N ASP A 99 10.87 -9.45 8.74
CA ASP A 99 12.29 -9.18 9.01
C ASP A 99 12.68 -9.28 10.50
N ARG A 100 11.69 -9.41 11.37
CA ARG A 100 11.83 -9.66 12.81
C ARG A 100 10.61 -10.42 13.33
N ALA A 101 10.87 -11.28 14.33
CA ALA A 101 9.82 -12.04 15.00
C ALA A 101 9.17 -11.28 16.17
N SER A 102 9.78 -10.18 16.63
CA SER A 102 9.26 -9.42 17.77
C SER A 102 9.44 -7.91 17.63
N VAL A 103 8.47 -7.16 18.17
CA VAL A 103 8.47 -5.69 18.28
C VAL A 103 7.87 -5.25 19.61
N SER A 104 8.14 -4.00 20.01
CA SER A 104 7.46 -3.40 21.17
C SER A 104 6.00 -3.07 20.84
N ALA A 105 5.14 -3.14 21.86
CA ALA A 105 3.76 -2.69 21.79
C ALA A 105 3.64 -1.20 21.45
N GLY A 106 2.53 -0.84 20.80
CA GLY A 106 2.25 0.52 20.33
C GLY A 106 2.03 0.58 18.83
N THR A 107 2.39 1.71 18.22
CA THR A 107 2.20 1.91 16.77
C THR A 107 3.22 1.08 15.98
N VAL A 108 2.71 0.12 15.21
CA VAL A 108 3.48 -0.77 14.34
C VAL A 108 2.97 -0.63 12.91
N SER A 109 3.89 -0.45 11.99
CA SER A 109 3.61 -0.42 10.55
C SER A 109 4.21 -1.65 9.88
N LEU A 110 3.36 -2.43 9.21
CA LEU A 110 3.75 -3.61 8.44
C LEU A 110 3.89 -3.17 6.97
N ALA A 111 5.13 -3.07 6.50
CA ALA A 111 5.45 -2.71 5.12
C ALA A 111 5.66 -3.98 4.30
N VAL A 112 4.75 -4.27 3.38
CA VAL A 112 4.63 -5.56 2.72
C VAL A 112 5.10 -5.45 1.28
N THR A 113 5.95 -6.37 0.84
CA THR A 113 6.43 -6.41 -0.55
C THR A 113 6.24 -7.79 -1.16
N ASN A 114 5.61 -7.80 -2.32
CA ASN A 114 5.41 -9.00 -3.10
C ASN A 114 6.59 -9.21 -4.04
N TYR A 115 7.44 -10.17 -3.68
CA TYR A 115 8.56 -10.67 -4.49
C TYR A 115 8.19 -11.92 -5.31
N GLY A 116 6.95 -12.40 -5.19
CA GLY A 116 6.40 -13.53 -5.93
C GLY A 116 5.87 -13.16 -7.32
N SER A 117 5.33 -14.16 -7.99
CA SER A 117 4.80 -14.07 -9.36
C SER A 117 3.28 -13.99 -9.44
N ILE A 118 2.58 -14.03 -8.30
CA ILE A 118 1.12 -13.95 -8.18
C ILE A 118 0.77 -12.89 -7.13
N ASP A 119 -0.50 -12.44 -7.10
CA ASP A 119 -0.96 -11.51 -6.07
C ASP A 119 -0.86 -12.15 -4.68
N HIS A 120 -0.54 -11.34 -3.67
CA HIS A 120 -0.51 -11.76 -2.28
C HIS A 120 -1.09 -10.67 -1.38
N GLU A 121 -1.42 -11.01 -0.14
CA GLU A 121 -1.89 -10.05 0.87
C GLU A 121 -1.27 -10.36 2.23
N LEU A 122 -1.50 -9.45 3.17
CA LEU A 122 -1.19 -9.63 4.59
C LEU A 122 -2.44 -9.34 5.41
N VAL A 123 -2.88 -10.27 6.24
CA VAL A 123 -3.95 -10.12 7.22
C VAL A 123 -3.37 -10.39 8.61
N ILE A 124 -3.74 -9.56 9.60
CA ILE A 124 -3.20 -9.60 10.96
C ILE A 124 -4.25 -10.21 11.88
N LEU A 125 -4.05 -11.47 12.27
CA LEU A 125 -4.97 -12.20 13.13
C LEU A 125 -4.36 -12.35 14.53
N PRO A 126 -5.08 -12.00 15.61
CA PRO A 126 -4.67 -12.41 16.95
C PRO A 126 -4.48 -13.93 17.02
N LEU A 127 -3.42 -14.35 17.69
CA LEU A 127 -3.13 -15.75 17.98
C LEU A 127 -3.30 -15.96 19.49
N ALA A 128 -4.33 -16.70 19.89
CA ALA A 128 -4.54 -17.02 21.30
C ALA A 128 -3.45 -17.98 21.80
N ASP A 129 -3.12 -17.95 23.09
CA ASP A 129 -2.04 -18.77 23.68
C ASP A 129 -2.20 -20.29 23.46
N ASN A 130 -3.43 -20.76 23.22
CA ASN A 130 -3.75 -22.16 22.93
C ASN A 130 -3.80 -22.50 21.43
N GLN A 131 -3.58 -21.52 20.56
CA GLN A 131 -3.50 -21.72 19.12
C GLN A 131 -2.04 -21.88 18.70
N GLN A 132 -1.83 -22.67 17.67
CA GLN A 132 -0.53 -22.79 17.01
C GLN A 132 -0.60 -22.04 15.68
N VAL A 133 0.53 -21.46 15.30
CA VAL A 133 0.75 -21.00 13.92
C VAL A 133 0.56 -22.20 12.98
N ASP A 134 0.03 -21.97 11.77
CA ASP A 134 -0.31 -23.02 10.79
C ASP A 134 -1.47 -23.95 11.19
N ALA A 135 -2.20 -23.66 12.27
CA ALA A 135 -3.28 -24.55 12.74
C ALA A 135 -4.70 -24.04 12.48
N ARG A 136 -4.87 -22.89 11.81
CA ARG A 136 -6.20 -22.35 11.51
C ARG A 136 -6.97 -23.26 10.54
N PRO A 137 -8.27 -23.53 10.81
CA PRO A 137 -9.10 -24.30 9.90
C PRO A 137 -9.38 -23.53 8.61
N LEU A 138 -9.40 -24.26 7.49
CA LEU A 138 -9.76 -23.73 6.18
C LEU A 138 -11.26 -23.89 5.92
N GLY A 139 -11.88 -22.84 5.38
CA GLY A 139 -13.20 -22.87 4.79
C GLY A 139 -13.22 -23.59 3.43
N SER A 140 -14.42 -23.80 2.89
CA SER A 140 -14.60 -24.41 1.56
C SER A 140 -14.08 -23.54 0.41
N ASP A 141 -13.81 -22.26 0.66
CA ASP A 141 -13.18 -21.31 -0.25
C ASP A 141 -11.64 -21.33 -0.17
N GLY A 142 -11.06 -22.21 0.66
CA GLY A 142 -9.61 -22.32 0.84
C GLY A 142 -9.01 -21.18 1.65
N LYS A 143 -9.82 -20.46 2.42
CA LYS A 143 -9.39 -19.35 3.29
C LYS A 143 -9.51 -19.70 4.76
N VAL A 144 -8.74 -19.05 5.62
CA VAL A 144 -8.97 -19.04 7.07
C VAL A 144 -10.05 -18.01 7.41
N ALA A 145 -10.74 -18.21 8.54
CA ALA A 145 -11.68 -17.21 9.05
C ALA A 145 -10.95 -15.95 9.53
N GLU A 146 -11.40 -14.78 9.07
CA GLU A 146 -10.80 -13.47 9.42
C GLU A 146 -11.52 -12.77 10.58
N ALA A 147 -12.42 -13.48 11.27
CA ALA A 147 -13.12 -12.94 12.41
C ALA A 147 -12.12 -12.48 13.48
N GLY A 148 -12.17 -11.20 13.83
CA GLY A 148 -11.22 -10.59 14.77
C GLY A 148 -9.90 -10.12 14.15
N SER A 149 -9.78 -10.11 12.82
CA SER A 149 -8.66 -9.44 12.14
C SER A 149 -8.52 -7.99 12.58
N LEU A 150 -7.28 -7.57 12.83
CA LEU A 150 -6.96 -6.19 13.22
C LEU A 150 -6.74 -5.28 12.03
N GLY A 151 -6.54 -5.85 10.84
CA GLY A 151 -6.31 -5.12 9.61
C GLY A 151 -5.61 -5.95 8.56
N GLU A 152 -5.42 -5.35 7.39
CA GLU A 152 -4.76 -5.97 6.27
C GLU A 152 -3.96 -4.97 5.43
N ALA A 153 -2.98 -5.49 4.70
CA ALA A 153 -2.32 -4.82 3.59
C ALA A 153 -2.55 -5.64 2.31
N SER A 154 -3.53 -5.22 1.53
CA SER A 154 -3.92 -5.83 0.25
C SER A 154 -4.13 -4.77 -0.85
N ASN A 155 -3.89 -3.50 -0.55
CA ASN A 155 -3.91 -2.41 -1.53
C ASN A 155 -2.57 -2.28 -2.26
N THR A 156 -2.56 -2.56 -3.57
CA THR A 156 -1.35 -2.38 -4.40
C THR A 156 -0.92 -0.92 -4.44
N GLY A 157 0.28 -0.65 -3.92
CA GLY A 157 0.89 0.68 -3.86
C GLY A 157 0.25 1.59 -2.80
N GLY A 158 -0.51 1.04 -1.86
CA GLY A 158 -1.30 1.83 -0.92
C GLY A 158 -1.42 1.22 0.48
N GLN A 159 -2.09 1.98 1.34
CA GLN A 159 -2.42 1.54 2.69
C GLN A 159 -3.70 0.70 2.69
N GLY A 160 -3.74 -0.31 3.56
CA GLY A 160 -4.96 -0.99 3.95
C GLY A 160 -5.50 -1.99 2.93
N ALA A 161 -6.83 -2.09 2.92
CA ALA A 161 -7.59 -3.05 2.14
C ALA A 161 -7.66 -2.73 0.65
N GLY A 162 -7.74 -3.78 -0.16
CA GLY A 162 -7.65 -3.77 -1.60
C GLY A 162 -8.06 -5.12 -2.20
N GLN A 163 -7.33 -5.59 -3.20
CA GLN A 163 -7.64 -6.85 -3.92
C GLN A 163 -6.43 -7.80 -3.97
N GLY A 164 -5.35 -7.45 -3.27
CA GLY A 164 -4.04 -8.08 -3.38
C GLY A 164 -2.96 -7.07 -3.77
N ILE A 165 -1.75 -7.30 -3.27
CA ILE A 165 -0.52 -6.65 -3.66
C ILE A 165 0.01 -7.39 -4.89
N ARG A 166 0.07 -6.69 -6.03
CA ARG A 166 0.56 -7.25 -7.30
C ARG A 166 2.04 -7.63 -7.26
N PRO A 167 2.49 -8.56 -8.12
CA PRO A 167 3.91 -8.89 -8.29
C PRO A 167 4.80 -7.65 -8.43
N GLY A 168 5.90 -7.61 -7.67
CA GLY A 168 6.86 -6.51 -7.67
C GLY A 168 6.37 -5.22 -7.01
N SER A 169 5.18 -5.21 -6.42
CA SER A 169 4.61 -4.05 -5.73
C SER A 169 4.65 -4.21 -4.21
N SER A 170 4.35 -3.11 -3.52
CA SER A 170 4.23 -3.07 -2.06
C SER A 170 2.86 -2.58 -1.62
N GLY A 171 2.50 -2.86 -0.38
CA GLY A 171 1.35 -2.29 0.34
C GLY A 171 1.71 -2.17 1.82
N TRP A 172 0.90 -1.47 2.61
CA TRP A 172 1.19 -1.34 4.05
C TRP A 172 -0.06 -1.19 4.91
N VAL A 173 0.09 -1.46 6.20
CA VAL A 173 -0.93 -1.17 7.21
C VAL A 173 -0.25 -0.69 8.48
N THR A 174 -0.87 0.27 9.16
CA THR A 174 -0.38 0.80 10.44
C THR A 174 -1.43 0.55 11.49
N LEU A 175 -1.04 -0.13 12.57
CA LEU A 175 -1.92 -0.57 13.64
C LEU A 175 -1.32 -0.15 14.98
N THR A 176 -2.17 0.04 15.99
CA THR A 176 -1.72 0.05 17.38
C THR A 176 -1.88 -1.36 17.93
N LEU A 177 -0.76 -2.07 18.12
CA LEU A 177 -0.75 -3.44 18.60
C LEU A 177 -0.51 -3.47 20.12
N ALA A 178 -1.34 -4.23 20.83
CA ALA A 178 -1.14 -4.53 22.24
C ALA A 178 -0.11 -5.66 22.40
N PRO A 179 0.45 -5.86 23.61
CA PRO A 179 1.24 -7.06 23.88
C PRO A 179 0.45 -8.34 23.58
N GLY A 180 1.09 -9.31 22.95
CA GLY A 180 0.47 -10.58 22.57
C GLY A 180 1.10 -11.23 21.34
N HIS A 181 0.49 -12.32 20.89
CA HIS A 181 0.90 -13.07 19.70
C HIS A 181 -0.05 -12.79 18.54
N TYR A 182 0.53 -12.64 17.35
CA TYR A 182 -0.19 -12.42 16.12
C TYR A 182 0.28 -13.38 15.04
N GLU A 183 -0.66 -13.94 14.30
CA GLU A 183 -0.37 -14.67 13.08
C GLU A 183 -0.64 -13.76 11.89
N LEU A 184 0.43 -13.50 11.14
CA LEU A 184 0.36 -12.76 9.90
C LEU A 184 0.14 -13.77 8.77
N VAL A 185 -0.92 -13.62 7.99
CA VAL A 185 -1.30 -14.59 6.96
C VAL A 185 -1.52 -13.93 5.61
N CYS A 186 -1.31 -14.66 4.51
CA CYS A 186 -1.92 -14.34 3.23
C CYS A 186 -3.17 -15.21 3.07
N ASN A 187 -4.34 -14.59 3.02
CA ASN A 187 -5.63 -15.30 3.04
C ASN A 187 -6.32 -15.39 1.67
N LEU A 188 -5.58 -15.16 0.58
CA LEU A 188 -6.03 -15.51 -0.75
C LEU A 188 -6.25 -17.02 -0.84
N PRO A 189 -7.23 -17.51 -1.63
CA PRO A 189 -7.61 -18.92 -1.65
C PRO A 189 -6.41 -19.87 -1.83
N GLY A 190 -6.19 -20.74 -0.84
CA GLY A 190 -5.13 -21.75 -0.84
C GLY A 190 -3.73 -21.25 -0.44
N HIS A 191 -3.52 -19.95 -0.22
CA HIS A 191 -2.20 -19.39 0.09
C HIS A 191 -1.73 -19.75 1.50
N TYR A 192 -2.60 -19.64 2.49
CA TYR A 192 -2.32 -20.06 3.86
C TYR A 192 -1.90 -21.55 3.91
N ALA A 193 -2.70 -22.41 3.26
CA ALA A 193 -2.43 -23.86 3.16
C ALA A 193 -1.10 -24.20 2.46
N ALA A 194 -0.59 -23.28 1.65
CA ALA A 194 0.69 -23.42 0.95
C ALA A 194 1.89 -22.86 1.74
N GLY A 195 1.69 -22.43 2.98
CA GLY A 195 2.76 -21.96 3.87
C GLY A 195 2.88 -20.44 3.99
N MET A 196 1.86 -19.66 3.60
CA MET A 196 1.88 -18.19 3.73
C MET A 196 1.38 -17.70 5.08
N TYR A 197 2.15 -18.00 6.12
CA TYR A 197 1.94 -17.49 7.47
C TYR A 197 3.29 -17.19 8.14
N THR A 198 3.27 -16.33 9.15
CA THR A 198 4.39 -16.16 10.10
C THR A 198 3.87 -15.61 11.42
N GLU A 199 4.63 -15.78 12.50
CA GLU A 199 4.28 -15.20 13.80
C GLU A 199 4.96 -13.85 14.01
N LEU A 200 4.26 -12.94 14.67
CA LEU A 200 4.80 -11.72 15.24
C LEU A 200 4.43 -11.63 16.72
N THR A 201 5.44 -11.59 17.59
CA THR A 201 5.27 -11.33 19.02
C THR A 201 5.36 -9.83 19.32
N VAL A 202 4.44 -9.30 20.11
CA VAL A 202 4.44 -7.91 20.55
C VAL A 202 4.60 -7.87 22.07
N SER A 203 5.56 -7.09 22.60
CA SER A 203 5.86 -7.02 24.04
C SER A 203 6.11 -5.63 24.61
#